data_AF-A0A817RZX5-F1
#
_entry.id   AF-A0A817RZX5-F1
#
_cell.length_a   1.000
_cell.length_b   1.000
_cell.length_c   1.000
_cell.angle_alpha   90.00
_cell.angle_beta   90.00
_cell.angle_gamma   90.00
#
_symmetry.space_group_name_H-M   'P 1'
#
loop_
_entity.id
_entity.type
_entity.pdbx_description
1 polymer ?
#
loop_
_entity_poly.entity_id
_entity_poly.type
_entity_poly.pdbx_seq_one_letter_code
_entity_poly.pdbx_strand_id
1 'polypeptide(L)'
;MTIDVWDYIFFTDKSYSSLKTNISQETLDHLRNEFQYWYPVDLRSSGKDLIPNHLTFSLYNHVAIWPKKEDNRWPKAFRANGHLFLNGEKMSKSTGNFMTLIEAIERFSADGMRLTLADAGDSIEDANFDEQNAEAQLLRLHAFIEWVKEVLDISSSQTINQSANQ
;
A
#
# COMPACT_ATOMS: atom_id res chain seq x y z
N MET A 1 -20.36 -18.40 -10.20
CA MET A 1 -19.72 -17.54 -11.23
C MET A 1 -19.21 -18.43 -12.35
N THR A 2 -19.80 -18.35 -13.54
CA THR A 2 -19.36 -19.08 -14.74
C THR A 2 -18.37 -18.24 -15.55
N ILE A 3 -17.73 -18.82 -16.58
CA ILE A 3 -16.83 -18.08 -17.49
C ILE A 3 -17.58 -16.90 -18.14
N ASP A 4 -18.77 -17.14 -18.69
CA ASP A 4 -19.56 -16.08 -19.35
C ASP A 4 -19.89 -14.90 -18.40
N VAL A 5 -20.10 -15.19 -17.12
CA VAL A 5 -20.33 -14.13 -16.10
C VAL A 5 -19.05 -13.33 -15.84
N TRP A 6 -17.88 -13.97 -15.82
CA TRP A 6 -16.61 -13.25 -15.69
C TRP A 6 -16.29 -12.44 -16.94
N ASP A 7 -16.54 -13.01 -18.12
CA ASP A 7 -16.38 -12.32 -19.39
C ASP A 7 -17.25 -11.07 -19.45
N TYR A 8 -18.48 -11.15 -18.93
CA TYR A 8 -19.33 -9.98 -18.77
C TYR A 8 -18.68 -8.88 -17.93
N ILE A 9 -18.11 -9.24 -16.78
CA ILE A 9 -17.54 -8.25 -15.86
C ILE A 9 -16.28 -7.60 -16.45
N PHE A 10 -15.40 -8.39 -17.09
CA PHE A 10 -14.07 -7.95 -17.49
C PHE A 10 -13.95 -7.45 -18.93
N PHE A 11 -14.92 -7.78 -19.80
CA PHE A 11 -14.92 -7.36 -21.20
C PHE A 11 -16.19 -6.55 -21.53
N THR A 12 -15.99 -5.39 -22.13
CA THR A 12 -17.04 -4.41 -22.45
C THR A 12 -17.92 -4.81 -23.64
N ASP A 13 -17.47 -5.77 -24.46
CA ASP A 13 -18.16 -6.26 -25.65
C ASP A 13 -19.24 -7.31 -25.36
N LYS A 14 -19.37 -7.75 -24.09
CA LYS A 14 -20.31 -8.81 -23.71
C LYS A 14 -21.65 -8.25 -23.26
N SER A 15 -22.74 -8.86 -23.72
CA SER A 15 -24.11 -8.50 -23.33
C SER A 15 -24.65 -9.38 -22.21
N TYR A 16 -25.47 -8.82 -21.33
CA TYR A 16 -26.14 -9.57 -20.27
C TYR A 16 -27.17 -10.53 -20.85
N SER A 17 -27.82 -10.17 -21.97
CA SER A 17 -28.88 -10.95 -22.61
C SER A 17 -28.44 -12.35 -23.06
N SER A 18 -27.15 -12.57 -23.27
CA SER A 18 -26.57 -13.87 -23.64
C SER A 18 -26.18 -14.74 -22.45
N LEU A 19 -26.26 -14.23 -21.21
CA LEU A 19 -25.79 -14.93 -20.02
C LEU A 19 -26.85 -15.87 -19.45
N LYS A 20 -26.43 -17.11 -19.16
CA LYS A 20 -27.22 -18.05 -18.37
C LYS A 20 -26.82 -17.94 -16.91
N THR A 21 -27.48 -17.05 -16.18
CA THR A 21 -27.20 -16.78 -14.77
C THR A 21 -28.46 -16.40 -13.99
N ASN A 22 -28.46 -16.67 -12.69
CA ASN A 22 -29.50 -16.24 -11.75
C ASN A 22 -29.16 -14.90 -11.06
N ILE A 23 -28.00 -14.32 -11.37
CA ILE A 23 -27.56 -13.03 -10.80
C ILE A 23 -28.20 -11.91 -11.61
N SER A 24 -28.76 -10.89 -10.94
CA SER A 24 -29.40 -9.77 -11.62
C SER A 24 -28.41 -8.95 -12.46
N GLN A 25 -28.90 -8.37 -13.55
CA GLN A 25 -28.11 -7.49 -14.40
C GLN A 25 -27.53 -6.31 -13.61
N GLU A 26 -28.34 -5.70 -12.75
CA GLU A 26 -27.91 -4.59 -11.89
C GLU A 26 -26.66 -4.94 -11.06
N THR A 27 -26.61 -6.15 -10.49
CA THR A 27 -25.46 -6.60 -9.70
C THR A 27 -24.23 -6.77 -10.59
N LEU A 28 -24.38 -7.39 -11.76
CA LEU A 28 -23.27 -7.60 -12.68
C LEU A 28 -22.77 -6.29 -13.31
N ASP A 29 -23.66 -5.33 -13.56
CA ASP A 29 -23.33 -3.99 -14.02
C ASP A 29 -22.54 -3.24 -12.95
N HIS A 30 -22.92 -3.36 -11.68
CA HIS A 30 -22.15 -2.78 -10.60
C HIS A 30 -20.72 -3.35 -10.55
N LEU A 31 -20.56 -4.68 -10.61
CA LEU A 31 -19.24 -5.33 -10.63
C LEU A 31 -18.40 -4.92 -11.85
N ARG A 32 -19.02 -4.84 -13.03
CA ARG A 32 -18.38 -4.35 -14.24
C ARG A 32 -17.91 -2.91 -14.09
N ASN A 33 -18.75 -2.04 -13.54
CA ASN A 33 -18.43 -0.63 -13.35
C ASN A 33 -17.27 -0.45 -12.37
N GLU A 34 -17.25 -1.19 -11.26
CA GLU A 34 -16.12 -1.20 -10.33
C GLU A 34 -14.83 -1.62 -11.04
N PHE A 35 -14.84 -2.71 -11.81
CA PHE A 35 -13.66 -3.13 -12.57
C PHE A 35 -13.21 -2.05 -13.57
N GLN A 36 -14.15 -1.50 -14.35
CA GLN A 36 -13.82 -0.50 -15.36
C GLN A 36 -13.26 0.80 -14.78
N TYR A 37 -13.73 1.16 -13.58
CA TYR A 37 -13.26 2.33 -12.84
C TYR A 37 -11.86 2.13 -12.25
N TRP A 38 -11.63 1.01 -11.55
CA TRP A 38 -10.37 0.76 -10.83
C TRP A 38 -9.22 0.28 -11.72
N TYR A 39 -9.50 -0.37 -12.86
CA TYR A 39 -8.44 -0.79 -13.78
C TYR A 39 -8.04 0.32 -14.75
N PRO A 40 -6.76 0.41 -15.12
CA PRO A 40 -5.69 -0.58 -14.87
C PRO A 40 -5.02 -0.45 -13.50
N VAL A 41 -4.23 -1.46 -13.13
CA VAL A 41 -3.36 -1.39 -11.94
C VAL A 41 -2.34 -0.25 -12.10
N ASP A 42 -2.52 0.82 -11.33
CA ASP A 42 -1.64 1.99 -11.40
C ASP A 42 -0.22 1.68 -10.91
N LEU A 43 -0.11 0.96 -9.79
CA LEU A 43 1.17 0.59 -9.20
C LEU A 43 1.11 -0.80 -8.57
N ARG A 44 2.11 -1.63 -8.88
CA ARG A 44 2.37 -2.88 -8.17
C ARG A 44 3.75 -2.86 -7.52
N SER A 45 3.79 -2.73 -6.19
CA SER A 45 5.02 -2.78 -5.38
C SER A 45 5.34 -4.20 -4.93
N SER A 46 6.62 -4.57 -4.92
CA SER A 46 7.06 -5.93 -4.56
C SER A 46 8.56 -5.99 -4.22
N GLY A 47 9.00 -7.07 -3.57
CA GLY A 47 10.42 -7.40 -3.47
C GLY A 47 11.03 -7.75 -4.84
N LYS A 48 12.32 -7.45 -5.01
CA LYS A 48 13.11 -7.68 -6.24
C LYS A 48 13.18 -9.15 -6.65
N ASP A 49 13.03 -10.06 -5.70
CA ASP A 49 12.99 -11.52 -5.91
C ASP A 49 11.82 -11.97 -6.80
N LEU A 50 10.74 -11.18 -6.89
CA LEU A 50 9.58 -11.49 -7.72
C LEU A 50 9.67 -10.97 -9.17
N ILE A 51 10.70 -10.18 -9.51
CA ILE A 51 10.94 -9.72 -10.88
C ILE A 51 11.03 -10.89 -11.88
N PRO A 52 11.91 -11.89 -11.71
CA PRO A 52 12.11 -12.94 -12.70
C PRO A 52 10.95 -13.95 -12.80
N ASN A 53 9.92 -13.82 -11.96
CA ASN A 53 8.78 -14.73 -11.93
C ASN A 53 7.46 -13.94 -11.94
N HIS A 54 6.84 -13.70 -10.79
CA HIS A 54 5.50 -13.16 -10.62
C HIS A 54 5.26 -11.84 -11.35
N LEU A 55 6.19 -10.87 -11.27
CA LEU A 55 6.00 -9.59 -11.96
C LEU A 55 6.06 -9.75 -13.48
N THR A 56 6.95 -10.61 -13.97
CA THR A 56 7.03 -10.97 -15.39
C THR A 56 5.76 -11.70 -15.83
N PHE A 57 5.29 -12.70 -15.06
CA PHE A 57 4.05 -13.43 -15.36
C PHE A 57 2.82 -12.53 -15.30
N SER A 58 2.80 -11.56 -14.38
CA SER A 58 1.73 -10.55 -14.30
C SER A 58 1.61 -9.80 -15.62
N LEU A 59 2.72 -9.33 -16.19
CA LEU A 59 2.72 -8.68 -17.51
C LEU A 59 2.18 -9.63 -18.60
N TYR A 60 2.72 -10.84 -18.71
CA TYR A 60 2.28 -11.81 -19.71
C TYR A 60 0.78 -12.12 -19.64
N ASN A 61 0.25 -12.35 -18.44
CA ASN A 61 -1.16 -12.66 -18.25
C ASN A 61 -2.07 -11.47 -18.60
N HIS A 62 -1.71 -10.24 -18.21
CA HIS A 62 -2.52 -9.07 -18.56
C HIS A 62 -2.57 -8.84 -20.07
N VAL A 63 -1.44 -9.03 -20.77
CA VAL A 63 -1.38 -8.94 -22.24
C VAL A 63 -2.16 -10.08 -22.89
N ALA A 64 -2.13 -11.30 -22.32
CA ALA A 64 -2.87 -12.43 -22.88
C ALA A 64 -4.40 -12.27 -22.74
N ILE A 65 -4.88 -11.75 -21.61
CA ILE A 65 -6.31 -11.58 -21.34
C ILE A 65 -6.88 -10.33 -22.03
N TRP A 66 -6.15 -9.20 -21.99
CA TRP A 66 -6.54 -7.96 -22.65
C TRP A 66 -5.49 -7.58 -23.70
N PRO A 67 -5.47 -8.22 -24.88
CA PRO A 67 -4.39 -8.09 -25.87
C PRO A 67 -4.28 -6.71 -26.50
N LYS A 68 -5.35 -5.93 -26.47
CA LYS A 68 -5.40 -4.60 -27.06
C LYS A 68 -4.97 -3.57 -26.02
N LYS A 69 -3.80 -2.96 -26.23
CA LYS A 69 -3.29 -1.90 -25.34
C LYS A 69 -4.25 -0.70 -25.22
N GLU A 70 -4.98 -0.41 -26.29
CA GLU A 70 -6.06 0.59 -26.36
C GLU A 70 -7.24 0.32 -25.42
N ASP A 71 -7.42 -0.91 -24.92
CA ASP A 71 -8.38 -1.22 -23.86
C ASP A 71 -7.92 -0.66 -22.49
N ASN A 72 -6.67 -0.15 -22.41
CA ASN A 72 -6.07 0.48 -21.23
C ASN A 72 -6.12 -0.39 -19.97
N ARG A 73 -5.96 -1.72 -20.11
CA ARG A 73 -6.02 -2.68 -18.98
C ARG A 73 -4.66 -3.23 -18.54
N TRP A 74 -3.56 -2.82 -19.17
CA TRP A 74 -2.21 -3.26 -18.77
C TRP A 74 -1.72 -2.50 -17.53
N PRO A 75 -0.93 -3.13 -16.64
CA PRO A 75 -0.35 -2.46 -15.48
C PRO A 75 0.48 -1.24 -15.91
N LYS A 76 0.33 -0.11 -15.20
CA LYS A 76 1.02 1.15 -15.53
C LYS A 76 2.42 1.22 -14.96
N ALA A 77 2.64 0.74 -13.74
CA ALA A 77 3.95 0.79 -13.08
C ALA A 77 4.20 -0.39 -12.15
N PHE A 78 5.48 -0.76 -12.04
CA PHE A 78 6.01 -1.69 -11.03
C PHE A 78 7.11 -1.00 -10.23
N ARG A 79 7.12 -1.20 -8.90
CA ARG A 79 8.18 -0.72 -8.01
C ARG A 79 8.78 -1.90 -7.26
N ALA A 80 10.07 -2.15 -7.48
CA ALA A 80 10.79 -3.20 -6.79
C ALA A 80 11.64 -2.62 -5.65
N ASN A 81 11.64 -3.26 -4.50
CA ASN A 81 12.53 -2.97 -3.37
C ASN A 81 13.42 -4.15 -3.02
N GLY A 82 14.52 -3.88 -2.32
CA GLY A 82 15.35 -4.93 -1.75
C GLY A 82 14.68 -5.69 -0.60
N HIS A 83 15.37 -6.70 -0.10
CA HIS A 83 14.94 -7.41 1.11
C HIS A 83 15.15 -6.53 2.34
N LEU A 84 14.35 -6.76 3.38
CA LEU A 84 14.49 -6.06 4.64
C LEU A 84 15.48 -6.79 5.55
N PHE A 85 16.48 -6.06 6.02
CA PHE A 85 17.40 -6.44 7.09
C PHE A 85 16.89 -5.88 8.42
N LEU A 86 17.33 -6.50 9.52
CA LEU A 86 17.06 -6.05 10.88
C LEU A 86 18.41 -5.84 11.58
N ASN A 87 18.67 -4.61 12.01
CA ASN A 87 19.92 -4.16 12.64
C ASN A 87 21.18 -4.51 11.82
N GLY A 88 21.11 -4.37 10.50
CA GLY A 88 22.22 -4.65 9.57
C GLY A 88 22.43 -6.13 9.27
N GLU A 89 21.61 -7.02 9.82
CA GLU A 89 21.70 -8.46 9.60
C GLU A 89 20.45 -9.02 8.89
N LYS A 90 20.64 -10.12 8.16
CA LYS A 90 19.54 -10.80 7.48
C LYS A 90 18.56 -11.35 8.52
N MET A 91 17.28 -11.05 8.34
CA MET A 91 16.25 -11.61 9.22
C MET A 91 16.20 -13.14 9.13
N SER A 92 16.37 -13.82 10.26
CA SER A 92 16.31 -15.27 10.38
C SER A 92 15.82 -15.71 11.75
N LYS A 93 14.83 -16.62 11.76
CA LYS A 93 14.33 -17.23 13.00
C LYS A 93 15.40 -18.04 13.72
N SER A 94 16.33 -18.66 13.00
CA SER A 94 17.35 -19.53 13.59
C SER A 94 18.46 -18.76 14.32
N THR A 95 18.72 -17.50 13.95
CA THR A 95 19.71 -16.65 14.61
C THR A 95 19.10 -15.82 15.73
N GLY A 96 17.78 -15.86 15.91
CA GLY A 96 17.04 -14.99 16.83
C GLY A 96 16.84 -13.57 16.29
N ASN A 97 17.43 -13.21 15.16
CA ASN A 97 17.26 -11.89 14.52
C ASN A 97 16.00 -11.89 13.64
N PHE A 98 14.84 -11.88 14.27
CA PHE A 98 13.55 -11.90 13.58
C PHE A 98 12.51 -11.14 14.39
N MET A 99 11.69 -10.36 13.70
CA MET A 99 10.61 -9.59 14.30
C MET A 99 9.38 -9.70 13.43
N THR A 100 8.25 -10.14 14.00
CA THR A 100 6.97 -10.13 13.34
C THR A 100 6.38 -8.72 13.31
N LEU A 101 5.41 -8.49 12.42
CA LEU A 101 4.68 -7.23 12.34
C LEU A 101 4.02 -6.85 13.68
N ILE A 102 3.41 -7.81 14.38
CA ILE A 102 2.71 -7.56 15.63
C ILE A 102 3.71 -7.17 16.73
N GLU A 103 4.81 -7.91 16.86
CA GLU A 103 5.87 -7.59 17.82
C GLU A 103 6.47 -6.20 17.56
N ALA A 104 6.68 -5.84 16.29
CA ALA A 104 7.20 -4.51 15.92
C ALA A 104 6.22 -3.39 16.31
N ILE A 105 4.91 -3.58 16.08
CA ILE A 105 3.88 -2.61 16.47
C ILE A 105 3.79 -2.47 17.99
N GLU A 106 3.79 -3.58 18.72
CA GLU A 106 3.72 -3.57 20.19
C GLU A 106 4.95 -2.87 20.80
N ARG A 107 6.12 -3.03 20.18
CA ARG A 107 7.38 -2.45 20.68
C ARG A 107 7.58 -0.98 20.30
N PHE A 108 7.24 -0.59 19.07
CA PHE A 108 7.57 0.75 18.55
C PHE A 108 6.35 1.60 18.22
N SER A 109 5.14 1.14 18.51
CA SER A 109 3.87 1.64 17.97
C SER A 109 3.76 1.50 16.44
N ALA A 110 2.54 1.63 15.91
CA ALA A 110 2.33 1.63 14.47
C ALA A 110 3.07 2.81 13.78
N ASP A 111 3.08 3.99 14.41
CA ASP A 111 3.67 5.19 13.81
C ASP A 111 5.20 5.19 13.89
N GLY A 112 5.77 4.81 15.04
CA GLY A 112 7.23 4.67 15.17
C GLY A 112 7.80 3.62 14.22
N MET A 113 7.12 2.47 14.08
CA MET A 113 7.48 1.46 13.09
C MET A 113 7.38 2.01 11.65
N ARG A 114 6.29 2.70 11.29
CA ARG A 114 6.10 3.25 9.93
C ARG A 114 7.11 4.33 9.58
N LEU A 115 7.46 5.22 10.51
CA LEU A 115 8.49 6.23 10.31
C LEU A 115 9.86 5.60 10.06
N THR A 116 10.17 4.54 10.79
CA THR A 116 11.43 3.79 10.61
C THR A 116 11.45 3.06 9.28
N LEU A 117 10.33 2.42 8.89
CA LEU A 117 10.21 1.76 7.59
C LEU A 117 10.28 2.74 6.41
N ALA A 118 9.84 3.99 6.58
CA ALA A 118 9.99 5.03 5.58
C ALA A 118 11.45 5.44 5.37
N ASP A 119 12.26 5.37 6.43
CA ASP A 119 13.71 5.67 6.42
C ASP A 119 14.58 4.44 6.05
N ALA A 120 14.01 3.23 6.04
CA ALA A 120 14.75 1.98 5.90
C ALA A 120 15.44 1.81 4.53
N GLY A 121 14.93 2.45 3.48
CA GLY A 121 15.52 2.41 2.13
C GLY A 121 14.48 2.48 1.01
N ASP A 122 14.76 3.30 0.00
CA ASP A 122 13.87 3.55 -1.14
C ASP A 122 14.34 2.89 -2.46
N SER A 123 15.58 2.40 -2.50
CA SER A 123 16.21 1.78 -3.67
C SER A 123 15.88 0.29 -3.86
N ILE A 124 16.50 -0.33 -4.88
CA ILE A 124 16.44 -1.78 -5.12
C ILE A 124 17.45 -2.56 -4.25
N GLU A 125 18.41 -1.86 -3.65
CA GLU A 125 19.30 -2.45 -2.66
C GLU A 125 18.52 -2.81 -1.40
N ASP A 126 19.10 -3.70 -0.60
CA ASP A 126 18.44 -4.17 0.61
C ASP A 126 18.24 -3.03 1.61
N ALA A 127 17.03 -2.95 2.16
CA ALA A 127 16.62 -1.95 3.13
C ALA A 127 16.98 -2.44 4.54
N ASN A 128 17.14 -1.52 5.49
CA ASN A 128 17.48 -1.88 6.87
C ASN A 128 16.50 -1.26 7.87
N PHE A 129 15.87 -2.10 8.69
CA PHE A 129 15.15 -1.66 9.88
C PHE A 129 16.12 -1.64 11.06
N ASP A 130 16.39 -0.44 11.60
CA ASP A 130 17.23 -0.24 12.77
C ASP A 130 16.37 0.08 13.99
N GLU A 131 16.42 -0.79 15.01
CA GLU A 131 15.64 -0.62 16.24
C GLU A 131 16.04 0.62 17.04
N GLN A 132 17.32 1.01 17.05
CA GLN A 132 17.76 2.22 17.73
C GLN A 132 17.18 3.46 17.05
N ASN A 133 17.12 3.43 15.71
CA ASN A 133 16.44 4.48 14.96
C ASN A 133 14.94 4.49 15.27
N ALA A 134 14.29 3.32 15.39
CA ALA A 134 12.87 3.25 15.74
C ALA A 134 12.53 3.89 17.09
N GLU A 135 13.34 3.62 18.11
CA GLU A 135 13.20 4.26 19.43
C GLU A 135 13.40 5.79 19.34
N ALA A 136 14.42 6.23 18.60
CA ALA A 136 14.69 7.65 18.39
C ALA A 136 13.53 8.36 17.65
N GLN A 137 12.96 7.73 16.63
CA GLN A 137 11.85 8.28 15.84
C GLN A 137 10.57 8.37 16.67
N LEU A 138 10.30 7.39 17.55
CA LEU A 138 9.18 7.43 18.47
C LEU A 138 9.31 8.60 19.47
N LEU A 139 10.49 8.80 20.04
CA LEU A 139 10.77 9.93 20.94
C LEU A 139 10.61 11.28 20.23
N ARG A 140 11.08 11.39 18.99
CA ARG A 140 10.90 12.60 18.15
C ARG A 140 9.44 12.88 17.87
N LEU A 141 8.65 11.85 17.58
CA LEU A 141 7.21 11.99 17.34
C LEU A 141 6.48 12.47 18.60
N HIS A 142 6.83 11.92 19.77
CA HIS A 142 6.29 12.40 21.05
C HIS A 142 6.64 13.87 21.29
N ALA A 143 7.92 14.24 21.14
CA ALA A 143 8.36 15.62 21.31
C ALA A 143 7.66 16.59 20.35
N PHE A 144 7.44 16.16 19.09
CA PHE A 144 6.68 16.92 18.11
C PHE A 144 5.23 17.15 18.55
N ILE A 145 4.54 16.12 19.06
CA ILE A 145 3.16 16.24 19.55
C ILE A 145 3.08 17.21 20.73
N GLU A 146 3.99 17.11 21.70
CA GLU A 146 4.03 18.03 22.84
C GLU A 146 4.28 19.47 22.40
N TRP A 147 5.23 19.67 21.49
CA TRP A 147 5.49 20.99 20.91
C TRP A 147 4.25 21.57 20.18
N VAL A 148 3.53 20.77 19.40
CA VAL A 148 2.29 21.21 18.74
C VAL A 148 1.25 21.65 19.77
N LYS A 149 1.09 20.89 20.88
CA LYS A 149 0.15 21.27 21.96
C LYS A 149 0.55 22.59 22.62
N GLU A 150 1.83 22.76 22.95
CA GLU A 150 2.34 24.00 23.54
C GLU A 150 2.07 25.22 22.63
N VAL A 151 2.32 25.08 21.32
CA VAL A 151 2.05 26.17 20.36
C VAL A 151 0.56 26.51 20.28
N LEU A 152 -0.32 25.50 20.30
CA LEU A 152 -1.76 25.71 20.30
C LEU A 152 -2.25 26.40 21.58
N ASP A 153 -1.73 26.01 22.74
CA ASP A 153 -2.08 26.62 24.03
C ASP A 153 -1.62 28.08 24.14
N ILE A 154 -0.45 28.40 23.57
CA ILE A 154 0.02 29.79 23.47
C ILE A 154 -0.93 30.60 22.56
N SER A 155 -1.33 30.04 21.41
CA SER A 155 -2.20 30.73 20.45
C SER A 155 -3.61 31.00 20.99
N SER A 156 -4.18 30.06 21.74
CA SER A 156 -5.49 30.22 22.36
C SER A 156 -5.46 31.27 23.49
N SER A 157 -4.39 31.27 24.29
CA SER A 157 -4.17 32.27 25.34
C SER A 157 -3.97 33.69 24.79
N GLN A 158 -3.28 33.84 23.65
CA GLN A 158 -3.13 35.14 22.99
C GLN A 158 -4.45 35.67 22.40
N THR A 159 -5.30 34.78 21.89
CA THR A 159 -6.61 35.15 21.34
C THR A 159 -7.58 35.66 22.43
N ILE A 160 -7.60 35.01 23.59
CA ILE A 160 -8.42 35.45 24.74
C ILE A 160 -8.00 36.85 25.22
N ASN A 161 -6.70 37.10 25.34
CA ASN A 161 -6.16 38.39 25.79
C ASN A 161 -6.40 39.55 24.81
N GLN A 162 -6.58 39.28 23.51
CA GLN A 162 -6.97 40.30 22.54
C GLN A 162 -8.48 40.61 22.59
N SER A 163 -9.33 39.61 22.85
CA SER A 163 -10.79 39.82 23.01
C SER A 163 -11.19 40.48 24.34
N ALA A 164 -10.37 40.37 25.38
CA ALA A 164 -10.63 41.00 26.69
C ALA A 164 -10.19 42.48 26.75
N ASN A 165 -9.44 42.95 25.75
CA ASN A 165 -8.93 44.32 25.65
C ASN A 165 -9.65 45.17 24.58
N GLN A 166 -10.79 44.70 24.06
CA GLN A 166 -11.76 45.47 23.27
C GLN A 166 -13.05 45.65 24.07
#